data_AF-A0A1Z9E8Y5-F1
#
_entry.id   AF-A0A1Z9E8Y5-F1
#
_cell.length_a   1.000
_cell.length_b   1.000
_cell.length_c   1.000
_cell.angle_alpha   90.00
_cell.angle_beta   90.00
_cell.angle_gamma   90.00
#
_symmetry.space_group_name_H-M   'P 1'
#
loop_
_entity.id
_entity.type
_entity.pdbx_description
1 polymer ?
#
loop_
_entity_poly.entity_id
_entity_poly.type
_entity_poly.pdbx_seq_one_letter_code
_entity_poly.pdbx_strand_id
1 'polypeptide(L)' 'MNYDIDEKETSLDNMGDSLLEAMRLCVEDSRPTDAKSILNEWVVDGRDPMDGEYEFIFLPNNTLIN' A
#
# COMPACT_ATOMS: atom_id res chain seq x y z
N MET A 1 -12.62 -15.81 17.57
CA MET A 1 -11.83 -16.02 16.34
C MET A 1 -10.42 -15.55 16.66
N ASN A 2 -9.45 -16.45 16.73
CA ASN A 2 -8.05 -16.02 16.77
C ASN A 2 -7.71 -15.64 15.33
N TYR A 3 -7.92 -14.36 15.00
CA TYR A 3 -7.45 -13.85 13.74
C TYR A 3 -5.93 -13.77 13.86
N ASP A 4 -5.25 -14.84 13.44
CA ASP A 4 -3.80 -14.85 13.16
C ASP A 4 -3.52 -14.02 11.88
N ILE A 5 -4.28 -12.94 11.72
CA ILE A 5 -4.16 -11.97 10.65
C ILE A 5 -3.19 -10.94 11.21
N ASP A 6 -1.98 -10.94 10.67
CA ASP A 6 -1.08 -9.83 10.90
C ASP A 6 -1.71 -8.60 10.22
N GLU A 7 -2.37 -7.76 11.02
CA GLU A 7 -3.06 -6.55 10.56
C GLU A 7 -2.09 -5.64 9.78
N LYS A 8 -0.80 -5.69 10.14
CA LYS A 8 0.27 -4.97 9.47
C LYS A 8 0.39 -5.46 8.02
N GLU A 9 0.70 -6.74 7.85
CA GLU A 9 0.92 -7.35 6.52
C GLU A 9 -0.34 -7.24 5.66
N THR A 10 -1.51 -7.47 6.26
CA THR A 10 -2.80 -7.33 5.57
C THR A 10 -3.04 -5.91 5.08
N SER A 11 -2.63 -4.90 5.84
CA SER A 11 -2.74 -3.50 5.41
C SER A 11 -1.76 -3.18 4.27
N LEU A 12 -0.54 -3.73 4.32
CA LEU A 12 0.45 -3.55 3.26
C LEU A 12 -0.02 -4.18 1.95
N ASP A 13 -0.49 -5.42 1.99
CA ASP A 13 -1.04 -6.14 0.84
C ASP A 13 -2.20 -5.35 0.21
N ASN A 14 -3.17 -4.92 1.03
CA ASN A 14 -4.33 -4.17 0.56
C ASN A 14 -3.94 -2.84 -0.11
N MET A 15 -2.98 -2.10 0.47
CA MET A 15 -2.50 -0.85 -0.12
C MET A 15 -1.76 -1.09 -1.44
N GLY A 16 -0.84 -2.06 -1.46
CA GLY A 16 -0.06 -2.41 -2.65
C GLY A 16 -0.96 -2.81 -3.82
N ASP A 17 -1.93 -3.69 -3.59
CA ASP A 17 -2.89 -4.14 -4.60
C ASP A 17 -3.75 -2.98 -5.12
N SER A 18 -4.28 -2.16 -4.21
CA SER A 18 -5.16 -1.03 -4.58
C SER A 18 -4.44 0.03 -5.41
N LEU A 19 -3.20 0.37 -5.03
CA LEU A 19 -2.41 1.37 -5.74
C LEU A 19 -1.89 0.84 -7.09
N LEU A 20 -1.51 -0.44 -7.14
CA LEU A 20 -1.12 -1.09 -8.41
C LEU A 20 -2.27 -1.08 -9.40
N GLU A 21 -3.48 -1.43 -8.97
CA GLU A 21 -4.66 -1.41 -9.84
C GLU A 21 -5.00 0.01 -10.31
N ALA A 22 -4.99 1.00 -9.41
CA ALA A 22 -5.22 2.39 -9.77
C ALA A 22 -4.18 2.90 -10.78
N MET A 23 -2.91 2.55 -10.61
CA MET A 23 -1.84 2.90 -11.55
C MET A 23 -2.10 2.28 -12.93
N ARG A 24 -2.51 1.00 -12.99
CA ARG A 24 -2.81 0.30 -14.27
C ARG A 24 -3.94 0.99 -15.02
N LEU A 25 -5.02 1.37 -14.33
CA LEU A 25 -6.14 2.11 -14.92
C LEU A 25 -5.68 3.46 -15.51
N CYS A 26 -4.80 4.19 -14.80
CA CYS A 26 -4.21 5.42 -15.33
C CYS A 26 -3.38 5.18 -16.60
N VAL A 27 -2.63 4.08 -16.68
CA VAL A 27 -1.87 3.72 -17.89
C VAL A 27 -2.81 3.39 -19.05
N GLU A 28 -3.85 2.60 -18.81
CA GLU A 28 -4.85 2.21 -19.81
C GLU A 28 -5.61 3.44 -20.35
N ASP A 29 -5.91 4.41 -19.49
CA ASP A 29 -6.55 5.68 -19.84
C ASP A 29 -5.61 6.72 -20.48
N SER A 30 -4.35 6.37 -20.77
CA SER A 30 -3.35 7.30 -21.31
C SER A 30 -3.09 8.52 -20.40
N ARG A 31 -3.11 8.32 -19.08
CA ARG A 31 -2.80 9.31 -18.03
C ARG A 31 -1.46 8.99 -17.33
N PRO A 32 -0.32 9.06 -18.02
CA PRO A 32 0.97 8.59 -17.50
C PRO A 32 1.50 9.42 -16.33
N THR A 33 1.14 10.71 -16.23
CA THR A 33 1.50 11.57 -15.09
C THR A 33 0.80 11.16 -13.81
N ASP A 34 -0.46 10.73 -13.91
CA ASP A 34 -1.26 10.25 -12.79
C ASP A 34 -0.73 8.91 -12.32
N ALA A 35 -0.46 7.99 -13.26
CA ALA A 35 0.19 6.70 -12.97
C ALA A 35 1.53 6.89 -12.25
N LYS A 36 2.35 7.85 -12.69
CA LYS A 36 3.62 8.17 -12.03
C LYS A 36 3.41 8.75 -10.63
N SER A 37 2.38 9.57 -10.42
CA SER A 37 2.06 10.12 -9.11
C SER A 37 1.69 9.00 -8.13
N ILE A 38 0.85 8.05 -8.55
CA ILE A 38 0.49 6.88 -7.76
C ILE A 38 1.72 6.03 -7.42
N LEU A 39 2.61 5.79 -8.38
CA LEU A 39 3.87 5.08 -8.12
C LEU A 39 4.71 5.79 -7.06
N ASN A 40 4.84 7.12 -7.14
CA ASN A 40 5.63 7.91 -6.19
C ASN A 40 4.99 7.98 -4.80
N GLU A 41 3.68 7.75 -4.68
CA GLU A 41 3.00 7.65 -3.39
C GLU A 41 3.33 6.33 -2.69
N TRP A 42 3.48 5.24 -3.47
CA TRP A 42 3.85 3.93 -2.94
C TRP A 42 5.36 3.81 -2.70
N VAL A 43 6.17 4.19 -3.69
CA VAL A 43 7.64 4.06 -3.64
C VAL A 43 8.23 5.28 -2.93
N VAL A 44 8.74 5.07 -1.71
CA VAL A 44 9.34 6.12 -0.90
C VAL A 44 10.85 6.13 -1.11
N ASP A 45 11.41 7.28 -1.52
CA ASP A 45 12.84 7.46 -1.78
C ASP A 45 13.45 6.40 -2.74
N GLY A 46 12.64 5.93 -3.69
CA GLY A 46 13.05 4.92 -4.67
C GLY A 46 13.08 3.48 -4.12
N ARG A 47 12.51 3.24 -2.93
CA ARG A 47 12.42 1.91 -2.32
C ARG A 47 10.99 1.39 -2.37
N ASP A 48 10.84 0.13 -2.77
CA ASP A 48 9.57 -0.56 -2.72
C ASP A 48 9.32 -0.96 -1.26
N PRO A 49 8.25 -0.49 -0.61
CA PRO A 49 8.03 -0.81 0.78
C PRO A 49 7.87 -2.31 1.10
N MET A 50 7.68 -3.16 0.07
CA MET A 50 7.61 -4.62 0.19
C MET A 50 8.97 -5.32 0.10
N ASP A 51 10.07 -4.59 -0.12
CA ASP A 51 11.43 -5.15 -0.17
C ASP A 51 12.00 -5.54 1.21
N GLY A 52 11.30 -5.18 2.28
CA GLY A 52 11.65 -5.46 3.66
C GLY A 52 12.61 -4.44 4.30
N GLU A 53 13.07 -3.43 3.55
CA GLU A 53 13.98 -2.39 4.04
C GLU A 53 13.24 -1.14 4.54
N TYR A 54 11.96 -0.99 4.19
CA TYR A 54 11.13 0.13 4.63
C TYR A 54 10.39 -0.17 5.94
N GLU A 55 10.48 0.74 6.91
CA GLU A 55 9.79 0.62 8.20
C GLU A 55 8.49 1.45 8.22
N PHE A 56 7.36 0.75 8.31
CA PHE A 56 6.06 1.38 8.51
C PHE A 56 5.75 1.59 9.98
N ILE A 57 5.19 2.75 10.31
CA ILE A 57 4.59 3.00 11.63
C ILE A 57 3.12 2.61 11.57
N PHE A 58 2.75 1.55 12.29
CA PHE A 58 1.37 1.10 12.42
C PHE A 58 0.76 1.64 13.70
N LEU A 59 -0.31 2.44 13.56
CA LEU A 59 -1.05 2.95 14.69
C LEU A 59 -1.98 1.86 15.23
N PRO A 60 -2.10 1.70 16.56
CA PRO A 60 -3.05 0.76 17.14
C PRO A 60 -4.46 1.02 16.62
N ASN A 61 -5.13 -0.05 16.20
CA ASN A 61 -6.53 0.02 15.81
C ASN A 61 -7.40 0.26 17.05
N ASN A 62 -7.79 1.51 17.28
CA ASN A 62 -8.65 1.89 18.41
C ASN A 62 -10.16 1.67 18.13
N THR A 63 -10.53 1.16 16.95
CA THR A 63 -11.93 0.97 16.55
C THR A 63 -12.49 -0.41 16.91
N LEU A 64 -11.60 -1.38 17.16
CA LEU A 64 -11.93 -2.68 17.73
C LEU A 64 -11.68 -2.60 19.24
N ILE A 65 -12.73 -2.34 20.02
CA ILE A 65 -12.67 -2.44 21.49
C ILE A 65 -12.64 -3.93 21.83
N ASN A 66 -11.60 -4.37 22.54
CA ASN A 66 -11.48 -5.72 23.11
C ASN A 66 -12.66 -6.07 24.03
#